data_AF-A0A2V7M1R6-F1
#
_entry.id   AF-A0A2V7M1R6-F1
#
_cell.length_a   1.000
_cell.length_b   1.000
_cell.length_c   1.000
_cell.angle_alpha   90.00
_cell.angle_beta   90.00
_cell.angle_gamma   90.00
#
_symmetry.space_group_name_H-M   'P 1'
#
loop_
_entity.id
_entity.type
_entity.pdbx_description
1 polymer ?
#
loop_
_entity_poly.entity_id
_entity_poly.type
_entity_poly.pdbx_seq_one_letter_code
_entity_poly.pdbx_strand_id
1 'polypeptide(L)'
;MTSGSSLPSGYTVSLDGGPATPIGVNDSVTATGIAAGEHTVALSGVPGNCTVAGPNPQPVTVAAGRAARVTFTIGCAAATGSLTVTTTTTGSNLPAGYTVTLDTGQSGAIGANESVTATGIPTGDHTLTLSGVPGNCTLASPNPQVVTITAGATTQASFAISCSAAGP
;
A
#
# COMPACT_ATOMS: atom_id res chain seq x y z
N MET A 1 11.83 -4.80 -16.70
CA MET A 1 11.24 -5.65 -15.65
C MET A 1 10.95 -4.80 -14.43
N THR A 2 9.72 -4.80 -13.96
CA THR A 2 9.33 -4.24 -12.67
C THR A 2 9.00 -5.37 -11.71
N SER A 3 9.51 -5.30 -10.48
CA SER A 3 9.26 -6.26 -9.41
C SER A 3 8.86 -5.57 -8.11
N GLY A 4 8.38 -6.34 -7.14
CA GLY A 4 7.98 -5.87 -5.81
C GLY A 4 6.48 -5.69 -5.66
N SER A 5 6.06 -4.77 -4.78
CA SER A 5 4.66 -4.54 -4.41
C SER A 5 4.24 -3.09 -4.67
N SER A 6 2.92 -2.82 -4.63
CA SER A 6 2.35 -1.49 -4.93
C SER A 6 2.82 -0.97 -6.31
N LEU A 7 2.70 -1.84 -7.32
CA LEU A 7 3.14 -1.56 -8.69
C LEU A 7 2.31 -0.42 -9.30
N PRO A 8 2.91 0.47 -10.12
CA PRO A 8 2.16 1.46 -10.87
C PRO A 8 1.30 0.80 -11.96
N SER A 9 0.37 1.56 -12.54
CA SER A 9 -0.36 1.13 -13.74
C SER A 9 0.52 1.10 -14.99
N GLY A 10 1.58 1.91 -15.02
CA GLY A 10 2.52 1.98 -16.13
C GLY A 10 3.53 3.08 -15.96
N TYR A 11 4.31 3.29 -17.01
CA TYR A 11 5.35 4.31 -17.13
C TYR A 11 5.20 5.04 -18.46
N THR A 12 6.13 5.94 -18.73
CA THR A 12 6.32 6.50 -20.07
C THR A 12 7.78 6.39 -20.49
N VAL A 13 8.04 6.14 -21.76
CA VAL A 13 9.38 6.15 -22.35
C VAL A 13 9.51 7.24 -23.42
N SER A 14 10.66 7.88 -23.51
CA SER A 14 11.00 8.80 -24.60
C SER A 14 12.34 8.43 -25.23
N LEU A 15 12.43 8.66 -26.54
CA LEU A 15 13.66 8.51 -27.32
C LEU A 15 14.19 9.92 -27.62
N ASP A 16 15.45 10.17 -27.30
CA ASP A 16 16.18 11.43 -27.57
C ASP A 16 15.45 12.70 -27.10
N GLY A 17 14.77 12.61 -25.95
CA GLY A 17 13.99 13.72 -25.40
C GLY A 17 12.72 14.06 -26.18
N GLY A 18 12.33 13.21 -27.14
CA GLY A 18 11.09 13.33 -27.89
C GLY A 18 9.82 13.02 -27.07
N PRO A 19 8.66 12.90 -27.74
CA PRO A 19 7.38 12.64 -27.08
C PRO A 19 7.40 11.38 -26.22
N ALA A 20 6.77 11.47 -25.06
CA ALA A 20 6.62 10.36 -24.14
C ALA A 20 5.56 9.38 -24.65
N THR A 21 5.91 8.10 -24.72
CA THR A 21 5.02 7.00 -25.10
C THR A 21 4.66 6.18 -23.85
N PRO A 22 3.37 5.98 -23.53
CA PRO A 22 2.96 5.11 -22.43
C PRO A 22 3.43 3.67 -22.62
N ILE A 23 3.81 3.02 -21.53
CA ILE A 23 4.19 1.60 -21.51
C ILE A 23 3.68 0.94 -20.23
N GLY A 24 3.13 -0.26 -20.35
CA GLY A 24 2.67 -1.04 -19.20
C GLY A 24 3.81 -1.57 -18.33
N VAL A 25 3.45 -2.06 -17.14
CA VAL A 25 4.40 -2.78 -16.28
C VAL A 25 4.79 -4.11 -16.92
N ASN A 26 6.10 -4.40 -16.97
CA ASN A 26 6.64 -5.60 -17.62
C ASN A 26 6.26 -5.72 -19.12
N ASP A 27 5.98 -4.60 -19.75
CA ASP A 27 5.59 -4.51 -21.16
C ASP A 27 6.78 -4.06 -22.04
N SER A 28 6.57 -4.03 -23.36
CA SER A 28 7.54 -3.55 -24.34
C SER A 28 6.87 -2.69 -25.42
N VAL A 29 7.54 -1.62 -25.83
CA VAL A 29 7.16 -0.81 -27.00
C VAL A 29 8.27 -0.86 -28.03
N THR A 30 7.90 -0.86 -29.32
CA THR A 30 8.85 -0.82 -30.43
C THR A 30 8.72 0.51 -31.16
N ALA A 31 9.82 1.27 -31.24
CA ALA A 31 9.91 2.44 -32.09
C ALA A 31 10.53 2.06 -33.44
N THR A 32 9.98 2.59 -34.53
CA THR A 32 10.43 2.31 -35.91
C THR A 32 10.90 3.58 -36.61
N GLY A 33 11.72 3.45 -37.66
CA GLY A 33 12.21 4.60 -38.42
C GLY A 33 13.32 5.39 -37.73
N ILE A 34 14.04 4.75 -36.81
CA ILE A 34 15.15 5.37 -36.08
C ILE A 34 16.41 5.32 -36.95
N ALA A 35 17.12 6.44 -37.04
CA ALA A 35 18.38 6.52 -37.76
C ALA A 35 19.45 5.61 -37.12
N ALA A 36 20.49 5.24 -37.87
CA ALA A 36 21.64 4.57 -37.28
C ALA A 36 22.48 5.60 -36.50
N GLY A 37 22.94 5.25 -35.30
CA GLY A 37 23.69 6.16 -34.44
C GLY A 37 23.52 5.88 -32.95
N GLU A 38 24.01 6.81 -32.14
CA GLU A 38 23.78 6.84 -30.70
C GLU A 38 22.46 7.53 -30.39
N HIS A 39 21.69 6.92 -29.49
CA HIS A 39 20.42 7.42 -29.00
C HIS A 39 20.36 7.28 -27.49
N THR A 40 19.41 7.99 -26.88
CA THR A 40 19.11 7.91 -25.45
C THR A 40 17.66 7.54 -25.25
N VAL A 41 17.41 6.58 -24.36
CA VAL A 41 16.05 6.21 -23.95
C VAL A 41 15.88 6.61 -22.50
N ALA A 42 14.87 7.43 -22.21
CA ALA A 42 14.54 7.84 -20.86
C ALA A 42 13.25 7.14 -20.41
N LEU A 43 13.25 6.61 -19.19
CA LEU A 43 12.05 6.16 -18.49
C LEU A 43 11.57 7.29 -17.57
N SER A 44 10.26 7.54 -17.56
CA SER A 44 9.61 8.56 -16.74
C SER A 44 8.31 8.02 -16.13
N GLY A 45 7.73 8.77 -15.19
CA GLY A 45 6.52 8.35 -14.47
C GLY A 45 6.78 7.28 -13.42
N VAL A 46 8.02 7.14 -12.93
CA VAL A 46 8.37 6.21 -11.86
C VAL A 46 7.87 6.78 -10.52
N PRO A 47 6.94 6.12 -9.81
CA PRO A 47 6.43 6.59 -8.52
C PRO A 47 7.51 6.62 -7.44
N GLY A 48 7.28 7.43 -6.38
CA GLY A 48 8.23 7.56 -5.27
C GLY A 48 8.47 6.27 -4.47
N ASN A 49 7.56 5.30 -4.50
CA ASN A 49 7.78 3.97 -3.90
C ASN A 49 8.55 3.01 -4.81
N CYS A 50 9.02 3.46 -5.97
CA CYS A 50 9.77 2.66 -6.93
C CYS A 50 11.15 3.27 -7.20
N THR A 51 12.11 2.43 -7.58
CA THR A 51 13.48 2.82 -7.90
C THR A 51 13.92 2.16 -9.19
N VAL A 52 14.48 2.95 -10.12
CA VAL A 52 15.11 2.44 -11.34
C VAL A 52 16.52 1.99 -11.01
N ALA A 53 16.84 0.73 -11.31
CA ALA A 53 18.19 0.21 -11.17
C ALA A 53 19.04 0.60 -12.39
N GLY A 54 20.20 1.21 -12.13
CA GLY A 54 21.13 1.65 -13.16
C GLY A 54 20.82 3.05 -13.71
N PRO A 55 21.49 3.45 -14.80
CA PRO A 55 21.35 4.78 -15.35
C PRO A 55 19.95 4.99 -15.96
N ASN A 56 19.44 6.21 -15.81
CA ASN A 56 18.27 6.71 -16.50
C ASN A 56 18.49 8.21 -16.76
N PRO A 57 18.61 8.66 -18.03
CA PRO A 57 18.43 7.90 -19.29
C PRO A 57 19.48 6.81 -19.56
N GLN A 58 19.14 5.81 -20.37
CA GLN A 58 20.07 4.77 -20.86
C GLN A 58 20.52 5.06 -22.31
N PRO A 59 21.83 4.99 -22.61
CA PRO A 59 22.32 5.09 -23.98
C PRO A 59 22.06 3.79 -24.76
N VAL A 60 21.84 3.89 -26.07
CA VAL A 60 21.70 2.76 -26.97
C VAL A 60 22.24 3.10 -28.36
N THR A 61 22.95 2.16 -28.99
CA THR A 61 23.43 2.33 -30.36
C THR A 61 22.57 1.52 -31.32
N VAL A 62 22.01 2.18 -32.33
CA VAL A 62 21.22 1.55 -33.39
C VAL A 62 22.11 1.37 -34.62
N ALA A 63 22.29 0.13 -35.05
CA ALA A 63 22.98 -0.18 -36.30
C ALA A 63 21.98 -0.17 -37.48
N ALA A 64 22.43 0.23 -38.67
CA ALA A 64 21.58 0.32 -39.86
C ALA A 64 20.88 -1.02 -40.14
N GLY A 65 19.54 -0.97 -40.27
CA GLY A 65 18.70 -2.14 -40.54
C GLY A 65 18.61 -3.16 -39.40
N ARG A 66 19.14 -2.86 -38.20
CA ARG A 66 19.08 -3.75 -37.03
C ARG A 66 18.31 -3.11 -35.88
N ALA A 67 17.57 -3.93 -35.15
CA ALA A 67 16.93 -3.51 -33.91
C ALA A 67 17.97 -3.46 -32.77
N ALA A 68 17.87 -2.43 -31.93
CA ALA A 68 18.53 -2.37 -30.63
C ALA A 68 17.48 -2.56 -29.52
N ARG A 69 17.92 -3.00 -28.33
CA ARG A 69 17.04 -3.23 -27.18
C ARG A 69 17.60 -2.54 -25.94
N VAL A 70 16.71 -1.86 -25.22
CA VAL A 70 16.98 -1.25 -23.92
C VAL A 70 16.06 -1.91 -22.90
N THR A 71 16.57 -2.20 -21.71
CA THR A 71 15.78 -2.79 -20.62
C THR A 71 15.97 -1.98 -19.35
N PHE A 72 14.88 -1.51 -18.78
CA PHE A 72 14.86 -0.92 -17.46
C PHE A 72 14.49 -1.98 -16.42
N THR A 73 15.21 -2.00 -15.31
CA THR A 73 14.86 -2.79 -14.13
C THR A 73 14.36 -1.85 -13.05
N ILE A 74 13.14 -2.07 -12.55
CA ILE A 74 12.49 -1.23 -11.55
C ILE A 74 12.11 -2.09 -10.35
N GLY A 75 12.50 -1.68 -9.15
CA GLY A 75 12.05 -2.30 -7.91
C GLY A 75 11.08 -1.37 -7.19
N CYS A 76 9.90 -1.87 -6.83
CA CYS A 76 8.90 -1.13 -6.06
C CYS A 76 8.73 -1.72 -4.66
N ALA A 77 8.60 -0.86 -3.65
CA ALA A 77 8.30 -1.23 -2.28
C ALA A 77 6.82 -0.93 -1.96
N ALA A 78 6.28 -1.64 -0.97
CA ALA A 78 4.98 -1.32 -0.42
C ALA A 78 4.97 0.12 0.11
N ALA A 79 3.93 0.89 -0.23
CA ALA A 79 3.75 2.24 0.28
C ALA A 79 2.84 2.29 1.53
N THR A 80 2.18 1.17 1.82
CA THR A 80 1.16 1.05 2.87
C THR A 80 1.32 -0.27 3.62
N GLY A 81 0.79 -0.33 4.84
CA GLY A 81 0.65 -1.55 5.62
C GLY A 81 -0.81 -1.95 5.83
N SER A 82 -1.00 -2.93 6.71
CA SER A 82 -2.32 -3.40 7.16
C SER A 82 -2.39 -3.43 8.69
N LEU A 83 -3.60 -3.38 9.22
CA LEU A 83 -3.89 -3.48 10.65
C LEU A 83 -4.97 -4.53 10.85
N THR A 84 -4.68 -5.54 11.66
CA THR A 84 -5.70 -6.48 12.16
C THR A 84 -6.10 -6.06 13.57
N VAL A 85 -7.38 -5.78 13.75
CA VAL A 85 -7.97 -5.43 15.04
C VAL A 85 -8.79 -6.58 15.54
N THR A 86 -8.58 -6.96 16.80
CA THR A 86 -9.35 -8.02 17.46
C THR A 86 -10.06 -7.48 18.69
N THR A 87 -11.33 -7.79 18.83
CA THR A 87 -12.10 -7.54 20.06
C THR A 87 -12.25 -8.84 20.83
N THR A 88 -12.08 -8.77 22.14
CA THR A 88 -12.38 -9.88 23.04
C THR A 88 -13.27 -9.35 24.15
N THR A 89 -14.52 -9.81 24.18
CA THR A 89 -15.52 -9.40 25.16
C THR A 89 -15.92 -10.56 26.05
N THR A 90 -15.82 -10.36 27.36
CA THR A 90 -16.12 -11.38 28.37
C THR A 90 -17.29 -10.96 29.27
N GLY A 91 -17.86 -11.92 29.99
CA GLY A 91 -18.98 -11.69 30.93
C GLY A 91 -20.35 -11.98 30.33
N SER A 92 -21.35 -11.18 30.68
CA SER A 92 -22.77 -11.38 30.29
C SER A 92 -23.37 -10.12 29.66
N ASN A 93 -24.49 -10.27 28.92
CA ASN A 93 -25.15 -9.19 28.18
C ASN A 93 -24.20 -8.44 27.23
N LEU A 94 -23.47 -9.23 26.43
CA LEU A 94 -22.54 -8.70 25.42
C LEU A 94 -23.31 -7.93 24.34
N PRO A 95 -22.76 -6.80 23.85
CA PRO A 95 -23.33 -6.13 22.68
C PRO A 95 -23.13 -6.98 21.43
N ALA A 96 -23.88 -6.66 20.37
CA ALA A 96 -23.66 -7.30 19.07
C ALA A 96 -22.27 -6.98 18.49
N GLY A 97 -21.75 -5.80 18.79
CA GLY A 97 -20.44 -5.36 18.34
C GLY A 97 -20.17 -3.90 18.69
N TYR A 98 -19.12 -3.39 18.07
CA TYR A 98 -18.50 -2.09 18.27
C TYR A 98 -18.15 -1.49 16.91
N THR A 99 -17.65 -0.26 16.93
CA THR A 99 -17.07 0.38 15.75
C THR A 99 -15.62 0.75 16.04
N VAL A 100 -14.72 0.30 15.15
CA VAL A 100 -13.31 0.71 15.14
C VAL A 100 -13.11 1.81 14.12
N THR A 101 -12.37 2.85 14.51
CA THR A 101 -12.07 4.00 13.66
C THR A 101 -10.59 4.33 13.74
N LEU A 102 -9.92 4.43 12.59
CA LEU A 102 -8.58 5.00 12.48
C LEU A 102 -8.67 6.51 12.25
N ASP A 103 -7.64 7.23 12.68
CA ASP A 103 -7.43 8.66 12.38
C ASP A 103 -7.39 9.01 10.89
N THR A 104 -7.11 8.02 10.02
CA THR A 104 -7.21 8.13 8.57
C THR A 104 -8.65 8.28 8.07
N GLY A 105 -9.65 8.12 8.94
CA GLY A 105 -11.07 8.13 8.62
C GLY A 105 -11.62 6.75 8.22
N GLN A 106 -10.77 5.73 8.08
CA GLN A 106 -11.23 4.35 7.88
C GLN A 106 -11.97 3.87 9.14
N SER A 107 -13.19 3.35 8.95
CA SER A 107 -14.00 2.82 10.05
C SER A 107 -14.73 1.55 9.63
N GLY A 108 -15.03 0.69 10.61
CA GLY A 108 -15.72 -0.57 10.37
C GLY A 108 -16.40 -1.10 11.63
N ALA A 109 -17.51 -1.81 11.45
CA ALA A 109 -18.12 -2.56 12.54
C ALA A 109 -17.28 -3.80 12.84
N ILE A 110 -17.22 -4.19 14.12
CA ILE A 110 -16.56 -5.40 14.59
C ILE A 110 -17.38 -6.02 15.71
N GLY A 111 -17.61 -7.33 15.67
CA GLY A 111 -18.36 -8.07 16.67
C GLY A 111 -17.70 -8.08 18.05
N ALA A 112 -18.37 -8.65 19.04
CA ALA A 112 -17.86 -8.69 20.42
C ALA A 112 -16.59 -9.56 20.59
N ASN A 113 -16.43 -10.59 19.75
CA ASN A 113 -15.30 -11.53 19.77
C ASN A 113 -14.86 -11.83 18.33
N GLU A 114 -14.46 -10.78 17.61
CA GLU A 114 -14.18 -10.85 16.17
C GLU A 114 -12.81 -10.24 15.84
N SER A 115 -12.28 -10.57 14.67
CA SER A 115 -11.08 -9.95 14.11
C SER A 115 -11.36 -9.42 12.71
N VAL A 116 -10.96 -8.18 12.43
CA VAL A 116 -11.11 -7.52 11.13
C VAL A 116 -9.77 -6.95 10.70
N THR A 117 -9.44 -7.09 9.41
CA THR A 117 -8.22 -6.53 8.82
C THR A 117 -8.53 -5.35 7.91
N ALA A 118 -7.94 -4.20 8.20
CA ALA A 118 -7.90 -3.03 7.32
C ALA A 118 -6.57 -3.00 6.55
N THR A 119 -6.62 -2.68 5.26
CA THR A 119 -5.45 -2.63 4.37
C THR A 119 -5.28 -1.25 3.75
N GLY A 120 -4.11 -0.96 3.19
CA GLY A 120 -3.85 0.30 2.49
C GLY A 120 -3.67 1.48 3.42
N ILE A 121 -3.25 1.21 4.66
CA ILE A 121 -3.03 2.24 5.67
C ILE A 121 -1.63 2.86 5.42
N PRO A 122 -1.50 4.19 5.37
CA PRO A 122 -0.20 4.84 5.31
C PRO A 122 0.76 4.32 6.40
N THR A 123 2.06 4.36 6.13
CA THR A 123 3.04 4.00 7.15
C THR A 123 3.20 5.10 8.18
N GLY A 124 3.46 4.71 9.43
CA GLY A 124 3.64 5.64 10.55
C GLY A 124 2.75 5.28 11.73
N ASP A 125 2.72 6.17 12.72
CA ASP A 125 1.87 6.01 13.89
C ASP A 125 0.45 6.48 13.58
N HIS A 126 -0.52 5.64 13.94
CA HIS A 126 -1.93 5.87 13.74
C HIS A 126 -2.69 5.72 15.05
N THR A 127 -3.71 6.54 15.23
CA THR A 127 -4.61 6.44 16.39
C THR A 127 -5.82 5.58 16.04
N LEU A 128 -6.00 4.48 16.77
CA LEU A 128 -7.13 3.56 16.67
C LEU A 128 -8.08 3.78 17.85
N THR A 129 -9.34 4.07 17.54
CA THR A 129 -10.40 4.31 18.52
C THR A 129 -11.46 3.24 18.44
N LEU A 130 -11.82 2.64 19.58
CA LEU A 130 -13.00 1.79 19.72
C LEU A 130 -14.16 2.62 20.28
N SER A 131 -15.34 2.48 19.68
CA SER A 131 -16.58 3.15 20.10
C SER A 131 -17.75 2.19 20.14
N GLY A 132 -18.87 2.61 20.75
CA GLY A 132 -20.05 1.77 20.93
C GLY A 132 -19.97 0.81 22.13
N VAL A 133 -19.06 1.05 23.07
CA VAL A 133 -19.01 0.30 24.33
C VAL A 133 -20.21 0.71 25.21
N PRO A 134 -21.16 -0.19 25.50
CA PRO A 134 -22.36 0.16 26.27
C PRO A 134 -22.01 0.33 27.76
N GLY A 135 -22.90 1.01 28.51
CA GLY A 135 -22.65 1.35 29.92
C GLY A 135 -22.52 0.16 30.89
N ASN A 136 -22.98 -1.04 30.50
CA ASN A 136 -22.77 -2.28 31.25
C ASN A 136 -21.42 -2.95 30.97
N CYS A 137 -20.58 -2.35 30.14
CA CYS A 137 -19.26 -2.86 29.78
C CYS A 137 -18.17 -1.87 30.16
N THR A 138 -17.00 -2.39 30.52
CA THR A 138 -15.79 -1.61 30.80
C THR A 138 -14.68 -2.05 29.86
N LEU A 139 -14.01 -1.08 29.25
CA LEU A 139 -12.88 -1.30 28.36
C LEU A 139 -11.61 -1.41 29.20
N ALA A 140 -10.96 -2.58 29.18
CA ALA A 140 -9.75 -2.85 29.95
C ALA A 140 -8.47 -2.41 29.21
N SER A 141 -8.51 -2.39 27.88
CA SER A 141 -7.42 -1.88 27.06
C SER A 141 -7.42 -0.35 26.99
N PRO A 142 -6.26 0.31 26.75
CA PRO A 142 -6.23 1.74 26.45
C PRO A 142 -7.13 2.08 25.25
N ASN A 143 -7.78 3.23 25.31
CA ASN A 143 -8.59 3.76 24.22
C ASN A 143 -8.56 5.29 24.25
N PRO A 144 -8.05 5.94 23.18
CA PRO A 144 -7.51 5.35 21.95
C PRO A 144 -6.20 4.54 22.13
N GLN A 145 -5.88 3.66 21.18
CA GLN A 145 -4.57 3.00 21.05
C GLN A 145 -3.75 3.67 19.97
N VAL A 146 -2.43 3.75 20.15
CA VAL A 146 -1.48 4.13 19.10
C VAL A 146 -0.88 2.85 18.50
N VAL A 147 -0.94 2.73 17.18
CA VAL A 147 -0.40 1.58 16.44
C VAL A 147 0.58 2.08 15.37
N THR A 148 1.74 1.42 15.27
CA THR A 148 2.72 1.74 14.24
C THR A 148 2.54 0.83 13.04
N ILE A 149 2.20 1.41 11.89
CA ILE A 149 2.00 0.69 10.63
C ILE A 149 3.30 0.72 9.83
N THR A 150 3.77 -0.46 9.45
CA THR A 150 4.97 -0.65 8.63
C THR A 150 4.60 -1.10 7.22
N ALA A 151 5.32 -0.60 6.21
CA ALA A 151 5.09 -0.94 4.81
C ALA A 151 5.12 -2.46 4.59
N GLY A 152 4.09 -3.00 3.93
CA GLY A 152 3.99 -4.42 3.59
C GLY A 152 3.77 -5.36 4.78
N ALA A 153 3.73 -4.85 6.01
CA ALA A 153 3.48 -5.64 7.21
C ALA A 153 2.01 -5.57 7.64
N THR A 154 1.60 -6.51 8.49
CA THR A 154 0.31 -6.47 9.19
C THR A 154 0.55 -6.26 10.67
N THR A 155 0.22 -5.08 11.17
CA THR A 155 0.24 -4.76 12.60
C THR A 155 -0.98 -5.37 13.28
N GLN A 156 -0.86 -5.76 14.54
CA GLN A 156 -1.96 -6.30 15.35
C GLN A 156 -2.30 -5.34 16.47
N ALA A 157 -3.60 -5.14 16.71
CA ALA A 157 -4.12 -4.43 17.86
C ALA A 157 -5.29 -5.20 18.47
N SER A 158 -5.49 -5.06 19.78
CA SER A 158 -6.58 -5.75 20.45
C SER A 158 -7.24 -4.91 21.54
N PHE A 159 -8.55 -5.05 21.64
CA PHE A 159 -9.35 -4.45 22.71
C PHE A 159 -9.96 -5.56 23.56
N ALA A 160 -9.68 -5.52 24.86
CA ALA A 160 -10.28 -6.38 25.86
C ALA A 160 -11.42 -5.63 26.56
N ILE A 161 -12.61 -6.20 26.55
CA ILE A 161 -13.83 -5.65 27.14
C ILE A 161 -14.41 -6.64 28.14
N SER A 162 -14.90 -6.13 29.27
CA SER A 162 -15.59 -6.92 30.28
C SER A 162 -16.97 -6.34 30.53
N CYS A 163 -18.01 -7.15 30.37
CA CYS A 163 -19.40 -6.75 30.56
C CYS A 163 -20.01 -7.44 31.77
N SER A 164 -20.83 -6.71 32.52
CA SER A 164 -21.63 -7.26 33.60
C SER A 164 -23.11 -7.32 33.22
N ALA A 165 -23.87 -8.14 33.96
CA ALA A 165 -25.31 -8.03 33.95
C ALA A 165 -25.68 -6.58 34.32
N ALA A 166 -26.64 -5.99 33.60
CA ALA A 166 -27.15 -4.67 33.97
C ALA A 166 -27.61 -4.74 35.43
N GLY A 167 -27.16 -3.80 36.26
CA GLY A 167 -27.60 -3.72 37.65
C GLY A 167 -29.13 -3.66 37.72
N PRO A 168 -29.75 -4.22 38.78
CA PRO A 168 -31.20 -4.27 38.93
C PRO A 168 -31.86 -2.89 38.94
#